data_AF-A0A7W5UF11-F1
#
_entry.id   AF-A0A7W5UF11-F1
#
_cell.length_a   1.000
_cell.length_b   1.000
_cell.length_c   1.000
_cell.angle_alpha   90.00
_cell.angle_beta   90.00
_cell.angle_gamma   90.00
#
_symmetry.space_group_name_H-M   'P 1'
#
loop_
_entity.id
_entity.type
_entity.pdbx_description
1 polymer ?
#
loop_
_entity_poly.entity_id
_entity_poly.type
_entity_poly.pdbx_seq_one_letter_code
_entity_poly.pdbx_strand_id
1 'polypeptide(L)' 'MQDMSGMFADNTSLQTIYCNNTWTCALSDELFYNCTSLKGAVKYNANKEDVSMANPNIGYFTKK' A
#
# COMPACT_ATOMS: atom_id res chain seq x y z
N MET A 1 18.56 5.02 5.61
CA MET A 1 17.14 5.33 5.34
C MET A 1 16.59 4.26 4.43
N GLN A 2 15.37 3.76 4.67
CA GLN A 2 14.74 2.75 3.80
C GLN A 2 13.89 3.46 2.75
N ASP A 3 14.08 3.06 1.49
CA ASP A 3 13.32 3.50 0.33
C ASP A 3 12.41 2.34 -0.11
N MET A 4 11.11 2.61 -0.18
CA MET A 4 10.09 1.65 -0.63
C MET A 4 9.34 2.19 -1.86
N SER A 5 9.90 3.20 -2.53
CA SER A 5 9.25 3.82 -3.68
C SER A 5 8.99 2.78 -4.76
N GLY A 6 7.77 2.81 -5.32
CA GLY A 6 7.34 1.90 -6.37
C GLY A 6 7.23 0.42 -6.01
N MET A 7 7.33 0.01 -4.73
CA MET A 7 7.40 -1.42 -4.36
C MET A 7 6.24 -2.27 -4.91
N PHE A 8 5.03 -1.70 -5.00
CA PHE A 8 3.87 -2.35 -5.60
C PHE A 8 3.35 -1.63 -6.85
N ALA A 9 4.06 -0.63 -7.36
CA ALA A 9 3.61 0.21 -8.47
C ALA A 9 3.23 -0.63 -9.70
N ASP A 10 2.18 -0.19 -10.40
CA ASP A 10 1.63 -0.80 -11.61
C ASP A 10 1.15 -2.25 -11.48
N ASN A 11 1.05 -2.78 -10.25
CA ASN A 11 0.48 -4.10 -10.04
C ASN A 11 -1.06 -4.07 -10.01
N THR A 12 -1.63 -3.92 -11.20
CA THR A 12 -3.10 -3.90 -11.40
C THR A 12 -3.79 -5.21 -11.01
N SER A 13 -3.05 -6.30 -10.85
CA SER A 13 -3.56 -7.61 -10.44
C SER A 13 -3.52 -7.84 -8.92
N LEU A 14 -2.82 -6.99 -8.16
CA LEU A 14 -2.67 -7.13 -6.72
C LEU A 14 -4.00 -6.82 -6.03
N GLN A 15 -4.59 -7.84 -5.39
CA GLN A 15 -5.89 -7.70 -4.73
C GLN A 15 -5.77 -7.48 -3.23
N THR A 16 -4.85 -8.19 -2.57
CA THR A 16 -4.76 -8.20 -1.11
C THR A 16 -3.31 -8.26 -0.68
N ILE A 17 -2.94 -7.45 0.31
CA ILE A 17 -1.66 -7.52 1.01
C ILE A 17 -1.94 -7.95 2.45
N TYR A 18 -1.48 -9.13 2.85
CA TYR A 18 -1.67 -9.61 4.22
C TYR A 18 -0.54 -9.12 5.13
N CYS A 19 -0.85 -8.26 6.09
CA CYS A 19 0.11 -7.78 7.07
C CYS A 19 -0.61 -7.25 8.32
N ASN A 20 -0.14 -7.64 9.51
CA ASN A 20 -0.71 -7.19 10.79
C ASN A 20 -0.06 -5.90 11.33
N ASN A 21 1.02 -5.44 10.69
CA ASN A 21 1.82 -4.32 11.17
C ASN A 21 1.67 -3.09 10.26
N THR A 22 1.86 -1.91 10.84
CA THR A 22 2.04 -0.66 10.09
C THR A 22 3.49 -0.55 9.63
N TRP A 23 3.71 -0.25 8.35
CA TRP A 23 5.05 0.03 7.82
C TRP A 23 5.34 1.53 7.89
N THR A 24 6.63 1.86 8.00
CA THR A 24 7.14 3.24 7.92
C THR A 24 8.45 3.21 7.14
N CYS A 25 8.72 4.26 6.37
CA CYS A 25 9.96 4.42 5.61
C CYS A 25 10.25 5.91 5.38
N ALA A 26 11.43 6.21 4.83
CA ALA A 26 11.83 7.59 4.56
C ALA A 26 11.33 8.07 3.19
N LEU A 27 11.27 7.17 2.21
CA LEU A 27 10.78 7.43 0.85
C LEU A 27 9.76 6.35 0.48
N SER A 28 8.64 6.80 -0.09
CA SER A 28 7.50 5.94 -0.45
C SER A 28 6.76 6.45 -1.67
N ASP A 29 7.48 7.12 -2.58
CA ASP A 29 6.86 7.67 -3.77
C ASP A 29 6.28 6.52 -4.60
N GLU A 30 5.04 6.68 -5.06
CA GLU A 30 4.37 5.67 -5.89
C GLU A 30 4.29 4.26 -5.27
N LEU A 31 4.37 4.12 -3.93
CA LEU A 31 4.43 2.82 -3.25
C LEU A 31 3.30 1.86 -3.67
N PHE A 32 2.09 2.40 -3.86
CA PHE A 32 0.90 1.68 -4.35
C PHE A 32 0.36 2.23 -5.67
N TYR A 33 1.20 2.91 -6.47
CA TYR A 33 0.76 3.54 -7.72
C TYR A 33 0.05 2.54 -8.63
N ASN A 34 -1.09 2.94 -9.18
CA ASN A 34 -1.87 2.15 -10.14
C ASN A 34 -2.24 0.72 -9.67
N CYS A 35 -2.31 0.50 -8.34
CA CYS A 35 -2.79 -0.76 -7.74
C CYS A 35 -4.33 -0.84 -7.76
N THR A 36 -4.95 -0.72 -8.93
CA THR A 36 -6.40 -0.47 -9.06
C THR A 36 -7.30 -1.59 -8.51
N SER A 37 -6.80 -2.83 -8.43
CA SER A 37 -7.52 -3.96 -7.85
C SER A 37 -7.33 -4.11 -6.33
N LEU A 38 -6.45 -3.33 -5.71
CA LEU A 38 -6.05 -3.48 -4.31
C LEU A 38 -7.18 -3.12 -3.34
N LYS A 39 -7.42 -4.02 -2.39
CA LYS A 39 -8.44 -3.91 -1.35
C LYS A 39 -7.86 -4.44 -0.04
N GLY A 40 -7.70 -3.53 0.92
CA GLY A 40 -7.33 -3.85 2.31
C GLY A 40 -8.43 -3.48 3.28
N ALA A 41 -8.06 -2.85 4.39
CA ALA A 41 -9.02 -2.19 5.27
C ALA A 41 -9.86 -1.13 4.53
N VAL A 42 -9.29 -0.51 3.49
CA VAL A 42 -10.01 0.32 2.53
C VAL A 42 -9.70 -0.08 1.07
N LYS A 43 -10.53 0.39 0.13
CA LYS A 43 -10.29 0.24 -1.32
C LYS A 43 -9.17 1.19 -1.78
N TYR A 44 -8.45 0.81 -2.83
CA TYR A 44 -7.48 1.68 -3.51
C TYR A 44 -8.04 3.07 -3.84
N ASN A 45 -7.18 4.08 -3.73
CA ASN A 45 -7.45 5.48 -4.04
C ASN A 45 -6.18 6.09 -4.64
N ALA A 46 -6.27 6.58 -5.88
CA ALA A 46 -5.13 7.15 -6.60
C ALA A 46 -4.51 8.41 -5.95
N ASN A 47 -5.17 9.02 -4.96
CA ASN A 47 -4.61 10.15 -4.19
C ASN A 47 -3.91 9.70 -2.90
N LYS A 48 -3.79 8.38 -2.66
CA LYS A 48 -3.26 7.81 -1.41
C LYS A 48 -2.36 6.63 -1.71
N GLU A 49 -1.22 6.89 -2.32
CA GLU A 49 -0.35 5.83 -2.84
C GLU A 49 0.95 5.68 -2.04
N ASP A 50 1.13 6.48 -0.99
CA ASP A 50 2.32 6.51 -0.15
C ASP A 50 2.25 5.56 1.07
N VAL A 51 3.29 5.59 1.91
CA VAL A 51 3.41 4.73 3.10
C VAL A 51 2.30 4.96 4.14
N SER A 52 1.57 6.06 4.11
CA SER A 52 0.43 6.28 5.02
C SER A 52 -0.64 5.19 4.86
N MET A 53 -0.72 4.55 3.69
CA MET A 53 -1.65 3.44 3.42
C MET A 53 -1.04 2.06 3.71
N ALA A 54 0.22 1.95 4.11
CA ALA A 54 0.87 0.69 4.45
C ALA A 54 0.53 0.23 5.88
N ASN A 55 -0.77 0.11 6.20
CA ASN A 55 -1.26 -0.32 7.52
C ASN A 55 -2.60 -1.07 7.44
N PRO A 56 -2.93 -1.91 8.44
CA PRO A 56 -4.12 -2.76 8.39
C PRO A 56 -5.38 -2.17 9.04
N ASN A 57 -5.33 -0.96 9.59
CA ASN A 57 -6.48 -0.37 10.29
C ASN A 57 -7.26 0.60 9.39
N ILE A 58 -6.54 1.42 8.60
CA ILE A 58 -7.12 2.41 7.69
C ILE A 58 -6.47 2.41 6.30
N GLY A 59 -5.51 1.51 6.07
CA GLY A 59 -4.72 1.41 4.85
C GLY A 59 -5.10 0.22 3.95
N TYR A 60 -4.16 -0.18 3.10
CA TYR A 60 -4.31 -1.23 2.10
C TYR A 60 -3.89 -2.63 2.58
N PHE A 61 -3.44 -2.76 3.82
CA PHE A 61 -3.18 -4.08 4.38
C PHE A 61 -4.46 -4.72 4.91
N THR A 62 -4.46 -6.05 4.89
CA THR A 62 -5.49 -6.91 5.48
C THR A 62 -4.86 -7.70 6.62
N LYS A 63 -5.54 -7.76 7.77
CA LYS A 63 -5.08 -8.60 8.89
C LYS A 63 -5.15 -10.08 8.52
N LYS A 64 -4.11 -10.81 8.90
CA LYS A 64 -4.05 -12.28 8.81
C LYS A 64 -4.35 -12.90 10.16
#